data_AF-A0A7T3KUR6-F1
#
_entry.id   AF-A0A7T3KUR6-F1
#
_cell.length_a   1.000
_cell.length_b   1.000
_cell.length_c   1.000
_cell.angle_alpha   90.00
_cell.angle_beta   90.00
_cell.angle_gamma   90.00
#
_symmetry.space_group_name_H-M   'P 1'
#
loop_
_entity.id
_entity.type
_entity.pdbx_description
1 polymer ?
#
loop_
_entity_poly.entity_id
_entity_poly.type
_entity_poly.pdbx_seq_one_letter_code
_entity_poly.pdbx_strand_id
1 'polypeptide(L)'
;MTPIEIAAAVTVLALAVSAGLVAHELAHAAALGAAGVPYRIDWFPGEDTGVLGAGLRGRWAAVKPRPTAETPVWVLRCSAMMPLALAVPFAAVPLGVVADPFATDGLVRFAAVGWMACALPSPQDFSVLWYADAAVSAPTDEPAAA
;
A
#
# COMPACT_ATOMS: atom_id res chain seq x y z
N MET A 1 9.64 0.06 -30.32
CA MET A 1 10.52 0.16 -29.15
C MET A 1 11.72 -0.72 -29.37
N THR A 2 12.92 -0.22 -29.10
CA THR A 2 14.14 -1.03 -29.10
C THR A 2 14.18 -1.97 -27.88
N PRO A 3 15.00 -3.03 -27.89
CA PRO A 3 15.17 -3.88 -26.71
C PRO A 3 15.60 -3.10 -25.46
N ILE A 4 16.40 -2.04 -25.62
CA ILE A 4 16.85 -1.17 -24.53
C ILE A 4 15.67 -0.38 -23.95
N GLU A 5 14.80 0.16 -24.80
CA GLU A 5 13.60 0.88 -24.36
C GLU A 5 12.62 -0.03 -23.61
N ILE A 6 12.47 -1.28 -24.06
CA ILE A 6 11.66 -2.29 -23.36
C ILE A 6 12.25 -2.57 -21.98
N ALA A 7 13.57 -2.83 -21.90
CA ALA A 7 14.23 -3.08 -20.63
C ALA A 7 14.06 -1.89 -19.66
N ALA A 8 14.24 -0.66 -20.16
CA ALA A 8 14.05 0.54 -19.37
C ALA A 8 12.60 0.70 -18.87
N ALA A 9 11.60 0.44 -19.73
CA ALA A 9 10.20 0.49 -19.35
C ALA A 9 9.84 -0.55 -18.27
N VAL A 10 10.32 -1.78 -18.42
CA VAL A 10 10.11 -2.85 -17.42
C VAL A 10 10.78 -2.49 -16.09
N THR A 11 12.01 -1.99 -16.12
CA THR A 11 12.72 -1.56 -14.91
C THR A 11 11.98 -0.43 -14.20
N VAL A 12 11.58 0.61 -14.94
CA VAL A 12 10.84 1.75 -14.36
C VAL A 12 9.50 1.30 -13.77
N LEU A 13 8.78 0.42 -14.46
CA LEU A 13 7.54 -0.15 -13.96
C LEU A 13 7.77 -0.93 -12.66
N ALA A 14 8.77 -1.82 -12.63
CA ALA A 14 9.08 -2.64 -11.45
C ALA A 14 9.50 -1.79 -10.25
N LEU A 15 10.28 -0.73 -10.48
CA LEU A 15 10.66 0.22 -9.43
C LEU A 15 9.45 1.01 -8.90
N ALA A 16 8.59 1.48 -9.79
CA ALA A 16 7.39 2.23 -9.41
C ALA A 16 6.39 1.35 -8.63
N VAL A 17 6.20 0.10 -9.03
CA VAL A 17 5.36 -0.86 -8.28
C VAL A 17 5.98 -1.14 -6.91
N SER A 18 7.30 -1.37 -6.83
CA SER A 18 7.96 -1.63 -5.55
C SER A 18 7.83 -0.45 -4.59
N ALA A 19 8.06 0.77 -5.07
CA ALA A 19 7.88 1.99 -4.30
C ALA A 19 6.41 2.23 -3.93
N GLY A 20 5.49 1.99 -4.86
CA GLY A 20 4.05 2.12 -4.67
C GLY A 20 3.51 1.17 -3.60
N LEU A 21 3.98 -0.08 -3.56
CA LEU A 21 3.60 -1.05 -2.53
C LEU A 21 4.08 -0.63 -1.14
N VAL A 22 5.30 -0.10 -1.03
CA VAL A 22 5.78 0.46 0.25
C VAL A 22 4.94 1.68 0.65
N ALA A 23 4.65 2.58 -0.29
CA ALA A 23 3.81 3.75 -0.02
C ALA A 23 2.37 3.36 0.37
N HIS A 24 1.83 2.29 -0.21
CA HIS A 24 0.50 1.73 0.10
C HIS A 24 0.43 1.29 1.56
N GLU A 25 1.40 0.49 1.99
CA GLU A 25 1.50 0.03 3.37
C GLU A 25 1.70 1.20 4.33
N LEU A 26 2.57 2.15 3.99
CA LEU A 26 2.77 3.35 4.80
C LEU A 26 1.52 4.24 4.88
N ALA A 27 0.66 4.24 3.85
CA ALA A 27 -0.61 4.96 3.89
C ALA A 27 -1.54 4.40 4.97
N HIS A 28 -1.64 3.06 5.11
CA HIS A 28 -2.35 2.44 6.22
C HIS A 28 -1.76 2.86 7.58
N ALA A 29 -0.44 2.76 7.73
CA ALA A 29 0.24 3.16 8.96
C ALA A 29 0.00 4.64 9.31
N ALA A 30 -0.02 5.53 8.31
CA ALA A 30 -0.28 6.95 8.52
C ALA A 30 -1.69 7.19 9.08
N ALA A 31 -2.71 6.51 8.55
CA ALA A 31 -4.09 6.62 9.05
C ALA A 31 -4.22 6.08 10.49
N LEU A 32 -3.61 4.92 10.78
CA LEU A 32 -3.60 4.33 12.12
C LEU A 32 -2.85 5.21 13.12
N GLY A 33 -1.68 5.71 12.74
CA GLY A 33 -0.87 6.60 13.56
C GLY A 33 -1.55 7.93 13.86
N ALA A 34 -2.22 8.52 12.86
CA ALA A 34 -3.01 9.74 13.05
C ALA A 34 -4.19 9.54 14.02
N ALA A 35 -4.72 8.31 14.11
CA ALA A 35 -5.80 7.94 15.02
C ALA A 35 -5.32 7.34 16.35
N GLY A 36 -4.00 7.26 16.59
CA GLY A 36 -3.43 6.69 17.81
C GLY A 36 -3.62 5.17 17.97
N VAL A 37 -3.93 4.45 16.89
CA VAL A 37 -4.08 2.99 16.92
C VAL A 37 -2.70 2.34 16.83
N PRO A 38 -2.29 1.48 17.78
CA PRO A 38 -1.02 0.78 17.70
C PRO A 38 -0.95 -0.10 16.45
N TYR A 39 0.22 -0.15 15.82
CA TYR A 39 0.49 -1.00 14.66
C TYR A 39 1.94 -1.46 14.65
N ARG A 40 2.20 -2.52 13.88
CA ARG A 40 3.56 -3.00 13.59
C ARG A 40 3.78 -3.00 12.08
N ILE A 41 4.98 -2.62 11.66
CA ILE A 41 5.41 -2.74 10.26
C ILE A 41 6.41 -3.89 10.18
N ASP A 42 6.02 -4.94 9.47
CA ASP A 42 6.90 -6.06 9.15
C ASP A 42 7.58 -5.78 7.81
N TRP A 43 8.90 -5.56 7.82
CA TRP A 43 9.69 -5.37 6.60
C TRP A 43 10.11 -6.72 6.04
N PHE A 44 9.94 -6.90 4.73
CA PHE A 44 10.21 -8.16 4.01
C PHE A 44 9.53 -9.40 4.63
N PRO A 45 8.19 -9.39 4.78
CA PRO A 45 7.48 -10.47 5.46
C PRO A 45 7.57 -11.79 4.67
N GLY A 46 8.14 -12.83 5.29
CA GLY A 46 8.27 -14.17 4.72
C GLY A 46 9.32 -15.00 5.44
N GLU A 47 8.93 -15.66 6.53
CA GLU A 47 9.83 -16.43 7.40
C GLU A 47 10.55 -17.58 6.64
N ASP A 48 9.95 -18.11 5.57
CA ASP A 48 10.50 -19.26 4.83
C ASP A 48 11.34 -18.92 3.58
N THR A 49 11.35 -17.67 3.09
CA THR A 49 12.02 -17.35 1.80
C THR A 49 13.08 -16.26 1.85
N GLY A 50 13.31 -15.69 3.04
CA GLY A 50 14.25 -14.58 3.22
C GLY A 50 13.88 -13.30 2.45
N VAL A 51 14.72 -12.27 2.62
CA VAL A 51 14.52 -10.91 2.07
C VAL A 51 14.34 -10.92 0.55
N LEU A 52 15.12 -11.72 -0.17
CA LEU A 52 15.05 -11.84 -1.63
C LEU A 52 13.73 -12.48 -2.10
N GLY A 53 13.28 -13.55 -1.43
CA GLY A 53 12.04 -14.23 -1.80
C GLY A 53 10.77 -13.45 -1.44
N ALA A 54 10.83 -12.57 -0.43
CA ALA A 54 9.77 -11.63 -0.11
C ALA A 54 9.72 -10.48 -1.13
N GLY A 55 10.87 -9.89 -1.47
CA GLY A 55 10.98 -8.81 -2.46
C GLY A 55 10.55 -9.24 -3.87
N LEU A 56 10.95 -10.44 -4.32
CA LEU A 56 10.54 -10.99 -5.63
C LEU A 56 9.03 -11.28 -5.72
N ARG A 57 8.36 -11.50 -4.58
CA ARG A 57 6.90 -11.67 -4.50
C ARG A 57 6.16 -10.35 -4.26
N GLY A 58 6.86 -9.21 -4.31
CA GLY A 58 6.29 -7.88 -4.10
C GLY A 58 5.95 -7.57 -2.65
N ARG A 59 6.42 -8.35 -1.68
CA ARG A 59 6.11 -8.15 -0.25
C ARG A 59 7.27 -7.43 0.42
N TRP A 60 7.29 -6.11 0.29
CA TRP A 60 8.35 -5.24 0.83
C TRP A 60 8.06 -4.79 2.27
N ALA A 61 6.80 -4.48 2.56
CA ALA A 61 6.30 -4.13 3.88
C ALA A 61 4.93 -4.77 4.08
N ALA A 62 4.52 -4.92 5.33
CA ALA A 62 3.14 -5.22 5.71
C ALA A 62 2.81 -4.52 7.01
N VAL A 63 1.71 -3.79 7.04
CA VAL A 63 1.19 -3.16 8.26
C VAL A 63 0.20 -4.08 8.96
N LYS A 64 0.45 -4.34 10.24
CA LYS A 64 -0.44 -5.12 11.10
C LYS A 64 -1.00 -4.21 12.19
N PRO A 65 -2.29 -3.81 12.08
CA PRO A 65 -2.97 -3.10 13.14
C PRO A 65 -3.07 -3.96 14.41
N ARG A 66 -3.00 -3.32 15.58
CA ARG A 66 -3.27 -3.93 16.90
C ARG A 66 -4.43 -3.18 17.56
N PRO A 67 -5.66 -3.34 17.06
CA PRO A 67 -6.82 -2.67 17.63
C PRO A 67 -7.08 -3.18 19.05
N THR A 68 -7.64 -2.31 19.88
CA THR A 68 -8.14 -2.66 21.22
C THR A 68 -9.66 -2.66 21.18
N ALA A 69 -10.30 -3.13 22.27
CA ALA A 69 -11.75 -3.06 22.41
C ALA A 69 -12.32 -1.63 22.31
N GLU A 70 -11.49 -0.60 22.54
CA GLU A 70 -11.85 0.81 22.45
C GLU A 70 -11.62 1.41 21.05
N THR A 71 -10.94 0.69 20.14
CA THR A 71 -10.62 1.19 18.81
C THR A 71 -11.91 1.37 17.99
N PRO A 72 -12.23 2.60 17.53
CA PRO A 72 -13.42 2.81 16.72
C PRO A 72 -13.28 2.11 15.37
N VAL A 73 -14.28 1.33 15.00
CA VAL A 73 -14.32 0.55 13.74
C VAL A 73 -14.08 1.42 12.51
N TRP A 74 -14.60 2.65 12.50
CA TRP A 74 -14.43 3.56 11.38
C TRP A 74 -12.95 3.92 11.12
N VAL A 75 -12.08 3.89 12.14
CA VAL A 75 -10.64 4.13 11.98
C VAL A 75 -10.01 3.03 11.12
N LEU A 76 -10.38 1.76 11.36
CA LEU A 76 -9.90 0.64 10.56
C LEU A 76 -10.40 0.74 9.11
N ARG A 77 -11.65 1.18 8.91
CA ARG A 77 -12.21 1.44 7.58
C ARG A 77 -11.47 2.57 6.85
N CYS A 78 -11.17 3.67 7.55
CA CYS A 78 -10.37 4.77 7.01
C CYS A 78 -8.96 4.31 6.66
N SER A 79 -8.32 3.54 7.54
CA SER A 79 -7.01 2.94 7.27
C SER A 79 -7.05 2.11 6.00
N ALA A 80 -8.01 1.19 5.87
CA ALA A 80 -8.15 0.33 4.69
C ALA A 80 -8.28 1.12 3.37
N MET A 81 -8.91 2.30 3.40
CA MET A 81 -9.07 3.15 2.20
C MET A 81 -7.94 4.13 1.96
N MET A 82 -7.04 4.31 2.93
CA MET A 82 -5.97 5.31 2.83
C MET A 82 -5.04 5.15 1.61
N PRO A 83 -4.77 3.94 1.06
CA PRO A 83 -3.99 3.81 -0.16
C PRO A 83 -4.54 4.59 -1.37
N LEU A 84 -5.85 4.87 -1.42
CA LEU A 84 -6.44 5.72 -2.48
C LEU A 84 -5.83 7.12 -2.50
N ALA A 85 -5.27 7.62 -1.39
CA ALA A 85 -4.58 8.90 -1.36
C ALA A 85 -3.35 8.95 -2.28
N LEU A 86 -2.77 7.79 -2.64
CA LEU A 86 -1.69 7.72 -3.61
C LEU A 86 -2.14 8.14 -5.03
N ALA A 87 -3.45 8.16 -5.30
CA ALA A 87 -4.01 8.63 -6.56
C ALA A 87 -4.18 10.17 -6.63
N VAL A 88 -3.95 10.91 -5.53
CA VAL A 88 -4.13 12.37 -5.47
C VAL A 88 -3.35 13.12 -6.57
N PRO A 89 -2.08 12.80 -6.87
CA PRO A 89 -1.36 13.47 -7.96
C PRO A 89 -2.07 13.38 -9.32
N PHE A 90 -2.77 12.26 -9.59
CA PHE A 90 -3.49 12.04 -10.84
C PHE A 90 -4.82 12.80 -10.88
N ALA A 91 -5.51 12.89 -9.73
CA ALA A 91 -6.70 13.74 -9.61
C ALA A 91 -6.39 15.24 -9.80
N ALA A 92 -5.13 15.64 -9.56
CA ALA A 92 -4.65 17.01 -9.74
C ALA A 92 -4.27 17.36 -11.20
N VAL A 93 -4.17 16.37 -12.10
CA VAL A 93 -3.89 16.55 -13.53
C VAL A 93 -4.97 17.38 -14.25
N PRO A 94 -6.27 17.05 -14.18
CA PRO A 94 -7.30 17.87 -14.83
C PRO A 94 -7.42 19.28 -14.27
N LEU A 95 -6.86 19.54 -13.08
CA LEU A 95 -6.80 20.86 -12.46
C LEU A 95 -5.58 21.68 -12.92
N GLY A 96 -4.68 21.09 -13.72
CA GLY A 96 -3.45 21.72 -14.19
C GLY A 96 -2.38 21.92 -13.11
N VAL A 97 -2.54 21.30 -11.94
CA VAL A 97 -1.59 21.42 -10.81
C VAL A 97 -0.38 20.50 -11.01
N VAL A 98 -0.61 19.34 -11.64
CA VAL A 98 0.42 18.35 -11.97
C VAL A 98 0.39 18.11 -13.48
N ALA A 99 1.56 17.93 -14.08
CA ALA A 99 1.67 17.57 -15.50
C ALA A 99 1.05 16.20 -15.76
N ASP A 100 0.35 16.04 -16.89
CA ASP A 100 -0.23 14.77 -17.29
C ASP A 100 0.88 13.76 -17.69
N PRO A 101 1.10 12.68 -16.91
CA PRO A 101 2.14 11.70 -17.22
C PRO A 101 1.81 10.84 -18.45
N PHE A 102 0.59 10.95 -19.00
CA PHE A 102 0.15 10.22 -20.20
C PHE A 102 0.14 11.09 -21.47
N ALA A 103 0.33 12.40 -21.34
CA ALA A 103 0.35 13.32 -22.49
C ALA A 103 1.65 13.25 -23.32
N THR A 104 2.71 12.63 -22.79
CA THR A 104 3.99 12.49 -23.47
C THR A 104 4.39 11.03 -23.64
N ASP A 105 5.01 10.70 -24.77
CA ASP A 105 5.74 9.44 -24.91
C ASP A 105 6.97 9.43 -23.99
N GLY A 106 7.22 8.30 -23.33
CA GLY A 106 8.40 8.14 -22.48
C GLY A 106 8.22 7.13 -21.36
N LEU A 107 9.23 7.03 -20.51
CA LEU A 107 9.25 6.07 -19.39
C LEU A 107 8.30 6.47 -18.24
N VAL A 108 7.97 7.76 -18.13
CA VAL A 108 7.12 8.30 -17.05
C VAL A 108 5.73 7.66 -17.01
N ARG A 109 5.15 7.31 -18.17
CA ARG A 109 3.84 6.64 -18.24
C ARG A 109 3.86 5.27 -17.57
N PHE A 110 4.99 4.54 -17.64
CA PHE A 110 5.12 3.24 -16.99
C PHE A 110 5.26 3.39 -15.47
N ALA A 111 5.97 4.43 -15.00
CA ALA A 111 6.00 4.77 -13.59
C ALA A 111 4.60 5.14 -13.07
N ALA A 112 3.87 5.96 -13.83
CA ALA A 112 2.49 6.35 -13.53
C ALA A 112 1.56 5.14 -13.43
N VAL A 113 1.59 4.22 -14.41
CA VAL A 113 0.80 2.98 -14.37
C VAL A 113 1.15 2.13 -13.14
N GLY A 114 2.45 1.89 -12.89
CA GLY A 114 2.88 1.09 -11.75
C GLY A 114 2.43 1.68 -10.41
N TRP A 115 2.55 3.01 -10.26
CA TRP A 115 2.11 3.71 -9.06
C TRP A 115 0.58 3.69 -8.89
N MET A 116 -0.19 3.99 -9.96
CA MET A 116 -1.66 3.96 -9.89
C MET A 116 -2.20 2.58 -9.55
N ALA A 117 -1.56 1.51 -10.06
CA ALA A 117 -1.94 0.14 -9.71
C ALA A 117 -1.85 -0.11 -8.20
N CYS A 118 -0.84 0.47 -7.55
CA CYS A 118 -0.67 0.39 -6.10
C CYS A 118 -1.58 1.32 -5.30
N ALA A 119 -2.27 2.29 -5.91
CA ALA A 119 -3.24 3.13 -5.21
C ALA A 119 -4.58 2.42 -4.94
N LEU A 120 -4.84 1.30 -5.64
CA LEU A 120 -6.06 0.53 -5.47
C LEU A 120 -6.00 -0.30 -4.17
N PRO A 121 -7.02 -0.23 -3.31
CA PRO A 121 -7.13 -1.12 -2.16
C PRO A 121 -7.18 -2.58 -2.60
N SER A 122 -6.50 -3.44 -1.86
CA SER A 122 -6.47 -4.87 -2.10
C SER A 122 -7.79 -5.54 -1.67
N PRO A 123 -8.04 -6.80 -2.07
CA PRO A 123 -9.16 -7.57 -1.54
C PRO A 123 -9.17 -7.68 -0.01
N GLN A 124 -8.00 -7.67 0.64
CA GLN A 124 -7.89 -7.68 2.10
C GLN A 124 -8.33 -6.34 2.69
N ASP A 125 -8.00 -5.22 2.05
CA ASP A 125 -8.45 -3.90 2.49
C ASP A 125 -9.96 -3.75 2.36
N PHE A 126 -10.55 -4.22 1.26
CA PHE A 126 -11.99 -4.26 1.11
C PHE A 126 -12.67 -5.16 2.15
N SER A 127 -12.03 -6.27 2.54
CA SER A 127 -12.50 -7.09 3.66
C SER A 127 -12.53 -6.30 4.97
N VAL A 128 -11.45 -5.58 5.30
CA VAL A 128 -11.42 -4.72 6.50
C VAL A 128 -12.47 -3.61 6.41
N LEU A 129 -12.62 -2.98 5.25
CA LEU A 129 -13.59 -1.91 5.04
C LEU A 129 -15.03 -2.36 5.40
N TRP A 130 -15.44 -3.57 4.99
CA TRP A 130 -16.80 -4.08 5.24
C TRP A 130 -16.95 -4.92 6.50
N TYR A 131 -15.89 -5.55 6.99
CA TYR A 131 -15.94 -6.49 8.11
C TYR A 131 -15.07 -6.10 9.29
N ALA A 132 -14.66 -4.82 9.42
CA ALA A 132 -13.86 -4.33 10.54
C ALA A 132 -14.46 -4.65 11.93
N ASP A 133 -15.78 -4.70 12.07
CA ASP A 133 -16.46 -5.05 13.32
C ASP A 133 -16.10 -6.48 13.80
N ALA A 134 -15.92 -7.42 12.87
CA ALA A 134 -15.47 -8.78 13.18
C ALA A 134 -13.98 -8.81 13.57
N ALA A 135 -13.17 -7.92 13.00
CA ALA A 135 -11.73 -7.83 13.28
C ALA A 135 -11.42 -7.27 14.69
N VAL A 136 -12.25 -6.36 15.20
CA VAL A 136 -12.12 -5.82 16.57
C VAL A 136 -12.64 -6.79 17.63
N SER A 137 -13.62 -7.63 17.27
CA SER A 137 -14.26 -8.58 18.18
C SER A 137 -13.50 -9.91 18.35
N ALA A 138 -12.50 -10.17 17.50
CA ALA A 138 -11.66 -11.36 17.61
C ALA A 138 -10.75 -11.23 18.85
N PRO A 139 -10.73 -12.22 19.77
CA PRO A 139 -9.79 -12.21 20.87
C PRO A 139 -8.37 -12.19 20.30
N THR A 140 -7.56 -11.23 20.75
CA THR A 140 -6.13 -11.19 20.45
C THR A 140 -5.46 -12.36 21.14
N ASP A 141 -5.32 -13.49 20.45
CA ASP A 141 -4.51 -14.65 20.86
C ASP A 141 -2.99 -14.32 20.73
N GLU A 142 -2.53 -13.25 21.38
CA GLU A 142 -1.10 -13.02 21.62
C GLU A 142 -0.86 -13.31 23.12
N PRO A 143 -0.18 -14.41 23.50
CA PRO A 143 0.11 -14.66 24.90
C PRO A 143 0.95 -13.51 25.44
N ALA A 144 0.52 -12.96 26.58
CA ALA A 144 1.29 -11.98 27.33
C ALA A 144 2.69 -12.54 27.58
N ALA A 145 3.71 -11.91 26.99
CA ALA A 145 5.08 -12.22 27.32
C ALA A 145 5.28 -11.98 28.81
N ALA A 146 5.50 -13.07 29.55
CA ALA A 146 5.87 -13.09 30.96
C ALA A 146 7.34 -12.71 31.15
#